data_AF-A0A5C2S9R8-F1
#
_entry.id   AF-A0A5C2S9R8-F1
#
_cell.length_a   1.000
_cell.length_b   1.000
_cell.length_c   1.000
_cell.angle_alpha   90.00
_cell.angle_beta   90.00
_cell.angle_gamma   90.00
#
_symmetry.space_group_name_H-M   'P 1'
#
loop_
_entity.id
_entity.type
_entity.pdbx_description
1 polymer ?
#
loop_
_entity_poly.entity_id
_entity_poly.type
_entity_poly.pdbx_seq_one_letter_code
_entity_poly.pdbx_strand_id
1 'polypeptide(L)'
;MSNISVHNAALNRQLGMVRSLVTQDPKLVNTTDDVRTLSACSGGFEEVVKELIGAGAEVNAKNDKGLTPLHYAASKARVELLISRGADINAKDRANQTPLHRAATTGSTGFINILLKPPEGSPKTRLNTADRVGNTPLHLAMESAHAEAACLLIEAGADRERTNIDGEMPEDLEGVGGQEQRRAKSYVIERCGKR
;
A
#
# COMPACT_ATOMS: atom_id res chain seq x y z
N MET A 1 10.03 -20.17 -31.32
CA MET A 1 10.57 -18.98 -30.62
C MET A 1 9.75 -18.82 -29.35
N SER A 2 10.40 -18.87 -28.17
CA SER A 2 9.70 -18.76 -26.89
C SER A 2 8.95 -17.43 -26.85
N ASN A 3 7.65 -17.49 -26.61
CA ASN A 3 6.77 -16.34 -26.48
C ASN A 3 7.04 -15.68 -25.13
N ILE A 4 8.21 -15.06 -24.96
CA ILE A 4 8.61 -14.43 -23.71
C ILE A 4 7.80 -13.13 -23.58
N SER A 5 6.84 -13.14 -22.65
CA SER A 5 6.03 -11.97 -22.34
C SER A 5 6.84 -10.90 -21.62
N VAL A 6 6.39 -9.64 -21.73
CA VAL A 6 6.92 -8.51 -20.93
C VAL A 6 6.89 -8.84 -19.44
N HIS A 7 5.85 -9.56 -18.99
CA HIS A 7 5.75 -10.07 -17.62
C HIS A 7 6.96 -10.91 -17.22
N ASN A 8 7.31 -11.93 -18.00
CA ASN A 8 8.46 -12.80 -17.70
C ASN A 8 9.79 -12.03 -17.77
N ALA A 9 9.96 -11.13 -18.74
CA ALA A 9 11.17 -10.31 -18.85
C ALA A 9 11.33 -9.39 -17.62
N ALA A 10 10.24 -8.80 -17.13
CA ALA A 10 10.23 -7.95 -15.95
C ALA A 10 10.58 -8.74 -14.67
N LEU A 11 9.97 -9.92 -14.47
CA LEU A 11 10.27 -10.79 -13.33
C LEU A 11 11.75 -11.22 -13.29
N ASN A 12 12.38 -11.41 -14.46
CA ASN A 12 13.76 -11.87 -14.58
C ASN A 12 14.81 -10.73 -14.66
N ARG A 13 14.45 -9.47 -14.36
CA ARG A 13 15.37 -8.30 -14.45
C ARG A 13 15.96 -8.04 -15.84
N GLN A 14 15.30 -8.51 -16.89
CA GLN A 14 15.83 -8.36 -18.24
C GLN A 14 15.44 -7.01 -18.83
N LEU A 15 15.99 -5.91 -18.29
CA LEU A 15 15.62 -4.54 -18.68
C LEU A 15 15.77 -4.30 -20.19
N GLY A 16 16.87 -4.78 -20.79
CA GLY A 16 17.07 -4.68 -22.24
C GLY A 16 15.99 -5.43 -23.05
N MET A 17 15.51 -6.56 -22.52
CA MET A 17 14.44 -7.32 -23.14
C MET A 17 13.08 -6.64 -22.95
N VAL A 18 12.81 -6.09 -21.76
CA VAL A 18 11.63 -5.25 -21.52
C VAL A 18 11.60 -4.10 -22.52
N ARG A 19 12.69 -3.35 -22.65
CA ARG A 19 12.80 -2.26 -23.64
C ARG A 19 12.54 -2.72 -25.07
N SER A 20 13.15 -3.84 -25.47
CA SER A 20 13.00 -4.39 -26.82
C SER A 20 11.54 -4.78 -27.11
N LEU A 21 10.92 -5.54 -26.20
CA LEU A 21 9.53 -5.99 -26.35
C LEU A 21 8.55 -4.83 -26.37
N VAL A 22 8.72 -3.87 -25.47
CA VAL A 22 7.87 -2.67 -25.38
C VAL A 22 8.01 -1.77 -26.60
N THR A 23 9.23 -1.63 -27.14
CA THR A 23 9.46 -0.86 -28.37
C THR A 23 8.81 -1.54 -29.58
N GLN A 24 8.78 -2.87 -29.62
CA GLN A 24 8.15 -3.64 -30.70
C GLN A 24 6.62 -3.58 -30.64
N ASP A 25 6.04 -3.71 -29.45
CA ASP A 25 4.60 -3.59 -29.25
C ASP A 25 4.27 -2.97 -27.88
N PRO A 26 3.96 -1.66 -27.84
CA PRO A 26 3.57 -0.95 -26.61
C PRO A 26 2.31 -1.50 -25.94
N LYS A 27 1.47 -2.31 -26.61
CA LYS A 27 0.27 -2.89 -25.98
C LYS A 27 0.61 -4.00 -24.98
N LEU A 28 1.83 -4.53 -25.02
CA LEU A 28 2.29 -5.60 -24.14
C LEU A 28 2.45 -5.18 -22.66
N VAL A 29 2.39 -3.88 -22.34
CA VAL A 29 2.46 -3.36 -20.96
C VAL A 29 1.10 -3.12 -20.30
N ASN A 30 0.01 -3.41 -21.00
CA ASN A 30 -1.36 -3.27 -20.51
C ASN A 30 -2.17 -4.58 -20.65
N THR A 31 -1.60 -5.68 -20.18
CA THR A 31 -2.19 -7.03 -20.21
C THR A 31 -2.75 -7.43 -18.84
N THR A 32 -3.53 -8.51 -18.75
CA THR A 32 -4.12 -8.96 -17.48
C THR A 32 -3.11 -9.21 -16.34
N ASP A 33 -1.80 -9.24 -16.62
CA ASP A 33 -0.73 -9.40 -15.64
C ASP A 33 -0.07 -8.08 -15.18
N ASP A 34 -0.58 -6.88 -15.52
CA ASP A 34 0.12 -5.60 -15.25
C ASP A 34 0.35 -5.33 -13.77
N VAL A 35 -0.66 -5.60 -12.93
CA VAL A 35 -0.49 -5.48 -11.47
C VAL A 35 0.57 -6.43 -10.98
N ARG A 36 0.57 -7.68 -11.44
CA ARG A 36 1.61 -8.65 -11.07
C ARG A 36 2.97 -8.15 -11.55
N THR A 37 3.06 -7.55 -12.72
CA THR A 37 4.33 -7.05 -13.28
C THR A 37 4.89 -5.87 -12.47
N LEU A 38 4.06 -4.87 -12.15
CA LEU A 38 4.46 -3.71 -11.34
C LEU A 38 4.68 -4.08 -9.86
N SER A 39 3.95 -5.06 -9.34
CA SER A 39 4.03 -5.52 -7.94
C SER A 39 5.16 -6.52 -7.68
N ALA A 40 5.39 -7.47 -8.59
CA ALA A 40 6.34 -8.58 -8.42
C ALA A 40 7.81 -8.16 -8.60
N CYS A 41 8.06 -6.94 -9.06
CA CYS A 41 9.37 -6.29 -9.06
C CYS A 41 9.84 -5.99 -7.60
N SER A 42 10.15 -7.00 -6.77
CA SER A 42 10.56 -6.85 -5.37
C SER A 42 12.05 -6.48 -5.15
N GLY A 43 12.34 -5.24 -4.72
CA GLY A 43 13.68 -4.83 -4.29
C GLY A 43 14.74 -4.74 -5.40
N GLY A 44 15.11 -3.52 -5.81
CA GLY A 44 16.14 -3.29 -6.83
C GLY A 44 15.66 -3.46 -8.28
N PHE A 45 14.35 -3.37 -8.49
CA PHE A 45 13.68 -3.43 -9.80
C PHE A 45 13.07 -2.07 -10.19
N GLU A 46 13.49 -0.98 -9.54
CA GLU A 46 12.92 0.34 -9.79
C GLU A 46 13.06 0.77 -11.25
N GLU A 47 14.15 0.39 -11.93
CA GLU A 47 14.36 0.71 -13.34
C GLU A 47 13.34 0.02 -14.26
N VAL A 48 13.04 -1.25 -14.00
CA VAL A 48 12.01 -1.99 -14.76
C VAL A 48 10.64 -1.35 -14.54
N VAL A 49 10.30 -1.02 -13.30
CA VAL A 49 9.02 -0.34 -12.99
C VAL A 49 8.95 1.04 -13.66
N LYS A 50 10.03 1.83 -13.64
CA LYS A 50 10.10 3.13 -14.32
C LYS A 50 9.89 3.00 -15.82
N GLU A 51 10.53 2.00 -16.45
CA GLU A 51 10.42 1.72 -17.88
C GLU A 51 8.99 1.33 -18.25
N LEU A 52 8.38 0.39 -17.51
CA LEU A 52 7.00 -0.05 -17.73
C LEU A 52 6.00 1.11 -17.61
N ILE A 53 6.12 1.93 -16.56
CA ILE A 53 5.24 3.11 -16.41
C ILE A 53 5.51 4.13 -17.52
N GLY A 54 6.78 4.34 -17.90
CA GLY A 54 7.14 5.23 -19.02
C GLY A 54 6.59 4.75 -20.36
N ALA A 55 6.41 3.43 -20.51
CA ALA A 55 5.80 2.79 -21.66
C ALA A 55 4.26 2.82 -21.66
N GLY A 56 3.63 3.39 -20.64
CA GLY A 56 2.19 3.49 -20.53
C GLY A 56 1.50 2.36 -19.77
N ALA A 57 2.23 1.60 -18.94
CA ALA A 57 1.60 0.65 -18.02
C ALA A 57 0.60 1.35 -17.08
N GLU A 58 -0.58 0.76 -16.92
CA GLU A 58 -1.66 1.28 -16.08
C GLU A 58 -1.28 1.22 -14.59
N VAL A 59 -0.93 2.38 -14.03
CA VAL A 59 -0.46 2.55 -12.64
C VAL A 59 -1.53 2.14 -11.62
N ASN A 60 -2.81 2.26 -11.99
CA ASN A 60 -3.95 1.93 -11.15
C ASN A 60 -4.60 0.59 -11.50
N ALA A 61 -3.92 -0.26 -12.29
CA ALA A 61 -4.42 -1.57 -12.64
C ALA A 61 -4.77 -2.35 -11.36
N LYS A 62 -5.81 -3.18 -11.43
CA LYS A 62 -6.26 -4.01 -10.31
C LYS A 62 -6.16 -5.49 -10.66
N ASN A 63 -5.62 -6.29 -9.74
CA ASN A 63 -5.62 -7.75 -9.89
C ASN A 63 -6.99 -8.34 -9.49
N ASP A 64 -7.09 -9.67 -9.50
CA ASP A 64 -8.30 -10.40 -9.09
C ASP A 64 -8.71 -10.17 -7.63
N LYS A 65 -7.87 -9.55 -6.80
CA LYS A 65 -8.21 -9.15 -5.43
C LYS A 65 -8.55 -7.66 -5.31
N GLY A 66 -8.56 -6.93 -6.42
CA GLY A 66 -8.76 -5.48 -6.46
C GLY A 66 -7.52 -4.67 -6.04
N LEU A 67 -6.39 -5.33 -5.77
CA LEU A 67 -5.18 -4.68 -5.30
C LEU A 67 -4.48 -3.97 -6.46
N THR A 68 -4.02 -2.74 -6.20
CA THR A 68 -3.21 -1.94 -7.12
C THR A 68 -1.72 -2.10 -6.83
N PRO A 69 -0.82 -1.70 -7.76
CA PRO A 69 0.62 -1.68 -7.50
C PRO A 69 1.01 -0.95 -6.21
N LEU A 70 0.27 0.11 -5.84
CA LEU A 70 0.54 0.86 -4.61
C LEU A 70 0.26 0.05 -3.33
N HIS A 71 -0.64 -0.94 -3.35
CA HIS A 71 -0.86 -1.85 -2.22
C HIS A 71 0.32 -2.78 -1.98
N TYR A 72 1.12 -3.06 -3.01
CA TYR A 72 2.26 -4.00 -2.96
C TYR A 72 3.63 -3.31 -2.94
N ALA A 73 3.66 -1.98 -2.95
CA ALA A 73 4.91 -1.23 -3.01
C ALA A 73 5.82 -1.63 -1.84
N ALA A 74 6.96 -2.26 -2.14
CA ALA A 74 7.86 -2.79 -1.11
C ALA A 74 9.04 -1.86 -0.78
N SER A 75 9.09 -0.66 -1.37
CA SER A 75 10.14 0.33 -1.08
C SER A 75 9.59 1.76 -1.14
N LYS A 76 10.19 2.65 -0.35
CA LYS A 76 9.86 4.09 -0.34
C LYS A 76 9.94 4.70 -1.74
N ALA A 77 11.04 4.43 -2.46
CA ALA A 77 11.23 4.91 -3.83
C ALA A 77 10.11 4.45 -4.78
N ARG A 78 9.58 3.25 -4.60
CA ARG A 78 8.46 2.74 -5.41
C ARG A 78 7.13 3.37 -5.03
N VAL A 79 6.87 3.60 -3.75
CA VAL A 79 5.68 4.36 -3.31
C VAL A 79 5.70 5.75 -3.94
N GLU A 80 6.81 6.48 -3.81
CA GLU A 80 6.97 7.83 -4.37
C GLU A 80 6.85 7.85 -5.90
N LEU A 81 7.49 6.89 -6.58
CA LEU A 81 7.37 6.74 -8.03
C LEU A 81 5.91 6.53 -8.44
N LEU A 82 5.19 5.60 -7.82
CA LEU A 82 3.80 5.30 -8.18
C LEU A 82 2.90 6.53 -7.96
N ILE A 83 3.04 7.21 -6.81
CA ILE A 83 2.23 8.41 -6.51
C ILE A 83 2.54 9.55 -7.50
N SER A 84 3.82 9.80 -7.80
CA SER A 84 4.21 10.81 -8.80
C SER A 84 3.69 10.52 -10.22
N ARG A 85 3.25 9.28 -10.48
CA ARG A 85 2.69 8.82 -11.76
C ARG A 85 1.17 8.66 -11.71
N GLY A 86 0.52 9.23 -10.70
CA GLY A 86 -0.93 9.26 -10.60
C GLY A 86 -1.56 8.02 -9.97
N ALA A 87 -0.81 7.25 -9.17
CA ALA A 87 -1.41 6.18 -8.38
C ALA A 87 -2.46 6.75 -7.41
N ASP A 88 -3.65 6.15 -7.41
CA ASP A 88 -4.72 6.48 -6.48
C ASP A 88 -4.35 5.97 -5.07
N ILE A 89 -3.94 6.91 -4.23
CA ILE A 89 -3.53 6.65 -2.84
C ILE A 89 -4.69 6.13 -1.97
N ASN A 90 -5.94 6.34 -2.40
CA ASN A 90 -7.15 5.91 -1.73
C ASN A 90 -7.81 4.72 -2.43
N ALA A 91 -7.13 4.09 -3.39
CA ALA A 91 -7.64 2.94 -4.13
C ALA A 91 -8.07 1.85 -3.15
N LYS A 92 -9.27 1.31 -3.35
CA LYS A 92 -9.79 0.20 -2.56
C LYS A 92 -9.61 -1.13 -3.29
N ASP A 93 -9.12 -2.12 -2.55
CA ASP A 93 -9.18 -3.52 -2.94
C ASP A 93 -10.58 -4.11 -2.74
N ARG A 94 -10.74 -5.42 -3.02
CA ARG A 94 -12.05 -6.08 -2.83
C ARG A 94 -12.47 -6.07 -1.37
N ALA A 95 -11.56 -6.10 -0.40
CA ALA A 95 -11.85 -6.00 1.03
C ALA A 95 -12.09 -4.56 1.51
N ASN A 96 -12.21 -3.58 0.60
CA ASN A 96 -12.28 -2.14 0.90
C ASN A 96 -11.02 -1.58 1.58
N GLN A 97 -9.93 -2.35 1.61
CA GLN A 97 -8.67 -1.90 2.17
C GLN A 97 -7.95 -1.01 1.18
N THR A 98 -7.27 0.00 1.72
CA THR A 98 -6.45 0.97 0.97
C THR A 98 -4.96 0.66 1.18
N PRO A 99 -4.04 1.28 0.42
CA PRO A 99 -2.62 1.18 0.71
C PRO A 99 -2.24 1.56 2.15
N LEU A 100 -2.98 2.49 2.77
CA LEU A 100 -2.76 2.87 4.17
C LEU A 100 -3.12 1.74 5.14
N HIS A 101 -4.15 0.93 4.86
CA HIS A 101 -4.46 -0.26 5.67
C HIS A 101 -3.28 -1.23 5.65
N ARG A 102 -2.72 -1.50 4.46
CA ARG A 102 -1.57 -2.40 4.31
C ARG A 102 -0.36 -1.88 5.07
N ALA A 103 -0.04 -0.60 4.93
CA ALA A 103 1.08 0.02 5.65
C ALA A 103 0.89 0.00 7.19
N ALA A 104 -0.36 0.12 7.66
CA ALA A 104 -0.70 0.02 9.07
C ALA A 104 -0.56 -1.42 9.61
N THR A 105 -1.10 -2.41 8.90
CA THR A 105 -0.97 -3.84 9.25
C THR A 105 0.49 -4.32 9.27
N THR A 106 1.36 -3.74 8.45
CA THR A 106 2.80 -4.10 8.41
C THR A 106 3.67 -3.21 9.29
N GLY A 107 3.10 -2.22 10.00
CA GLY A 107 3.85 -1.30 10.84
C GLY A 107 4.84 -0.41 10.06
N SER A 108 4.63 -0.23 8.77
CA SER A 108 5.57 0.45 7.87
C SER A 108 5.47 1.97 7.98
N THR A 109 6.02 2.52 9.07
CA THR A 109 6.00 3.96 9.40
C THR A 109 6.51 4.86 8.28
N GLY A 110 7.52 4.41 7.52
CA GLY A 110 8.01 5.13 6.35
C GLY A 110 6.96 5.28 5.24
N PHE A 111 6.16 4.24 4.99
CA PHE A 111 5.10 4.29 3.99
C PHE A 111 3.90 5.09 4.48
N ILE A 112 3.56 4.94 5.76
CA ILE A 112 2.55 5.78 6.41
C ILE A 112 2.91 7.25 6.23
N ASN A 113 4.13 7.67 6.54
CA ASN A 113 4.55 9.07 6.38
C ASN A 113 4.41 9.58 4.94
N ILE A 114 4.78 8.78 3.93
CA ILE A 114 4.64 9.17 2.52
C ILE A 114 3.16 9.29 2.14
N LEU A 115 2.32 8.34 2.57
CA LEU A 115 0.88 8.38 2.30
C LEU A 115 0.20 9.54 3.03
N LEU A 116 0.63 9.88 4.25
CA LEU A 116 0.08 11.01 5.01
C LEU A 116 0.49 12.36 4.43
N LYS A 117 1.66 12.43 3.79
CA LYS A 117 2.22 13.63 3.18
C LYS A 117 2.59 13.34 1.71
N PRO A 118 1.60 13.05 0.85
CA PRO A 118 1.88 12.76 -0.55
C PRO A 118 2.39 14.01 -1.28
N PRO A 119 3.03 13.86 -2.45
CA PRO A 119 3.46 14.99 -3.28
C PRO A 119 2.33 15.98 -3.55
N GLU A 120 2.68 17.26 -3.70
CA GLU A 120 1.73 18.33 -3.99
C GLU A 120 0.86 18.01 -5.21
N GLY A 121 -0.44 18.33 -5.11
CA GLY A 121 -1.43 18.01 -6.13
C GLY A 121 -2.02 16.60 -6.03
N SER A 122 -1.46 15.70 -5.20
CA SER A 122 -2.09 14.40 -4.91
C SER A 122 -3.37 14.59 -4.08
N PRO A 123 -4.37 13.69 -4.22
CA PRO A 123 -5.52 13.67 -3.33
C PRO A 123 -5.10 13.58 -1.86
N LYS A 124 -5.93 14.09 -0.93
CA LYS A 124 -5.67 13.87 0.50
C LYS A 124 -5.95 12.41 0.87
N THR A 125 -5.12 11.85 1.74
CA THR A 125 -5.30 10.50 2.25
C THR A 125 -6.50 10.40 3.19
N ARG A 126 -7.34 9.39 2.98
CA ARG A 126 -8.54 9.12 3.77
C ARG A 126 -8.21 8.19 4.94
N LEU A 127 -7.87 8.80 6.08
CA LEU A 127 -7.44 8.11 7.31
C LEU A 127 -8.49 7.15 7.88
N ASN A 128 -9.77 7.53 7.79
CA ASN A 128 -10.88 6.80 8.43
C ASN A 128 -11.67 5.95 7.44
N THR A 129 -11.03 5.55 6.33
CA THR A 129 -11.64 4.61 5.41
C THR A 129 -11.85 3.29 6.14
N ALA A 130 -13.09 2.82 6.19
CA ALA A 130 -13.41 1.50 6.71
C ALA A 130 -13.24 0.42 5.63
N ASP A 131 -12.68 -0.71 6.02
CA ASP A 131 -12.69 -1.94 5.25
C ASP A 131 -14.05 -2.67 5.34
N ARG A 132 -14.13 -3.91 4.87
CA ARG A 132 -15.39 -4.68 4.87
C ARG A 132 -15.98 -4.97 6.25
N VAL A 133 -15.17 -4.99 7.30
CA VAL A 133 -15.62 -5.23 8.67
C VAL A 133 -15.63 -3.95 9.50
N GLY A 134 -15.55 -2.79 8.86
CA GLY A 134 -15.58 -1.51 9.57
C GLY A 134 -14.22 -1.08 10.14
N ASN A 135 -13.19 -1.92 10.04
CA ASN A 135 -11.86 -1.61 10.55
C ASN A 135 -11.23 -0.48 9.71
N THR A 136 -10.65 0.50 10.39
CA THR A 136 -9.81 1.55 9.78
C THR A 136 -8.34 1.13 9.81
N PRO A 137 -7.44 1.84 9.12
CA PRO A 137 -6.00 1.64 9.29
C PRO A 137 -5.55 1.70 10.75
N LEU A 138 -6.17 2.54 11.59
CA LEU A 138 -5.83 2.60 13.01
C LEU A 138 -6.21 1.30 13.75
N HIS A 139 -7.37 0.70 13.44
CA HIS A 139 -7.74 -0.61 13.99
C HIS A 139 -6.66 -1.64 13.69
N LEU A 140 -6.24 -1.75 12.43
CA LEU A 140 -5.27 -2.76 12.00
C LEU A 140 -3.86 -2.52 12.59
N ALA A 141 -3.44 -1.27 12.77
CA ALA A 141 -2.18 -0.97 13.46
C ALA A 141 -2.21 -1.42 14.93
N MET A 142 -3.33 -1.19 15.61
CA MET A 142 -3.51 -1.57 17.02
C MET A 142 -3.67 -3.09 17.20
N GLU A 143 -4.40 -3.75 16.29
CA GLU A 143 -4.53 -5.20 16.20
C GLU A 143 -3.16 -5.87 16.08
N SER A 144 -2.32 -5.32 15.20
CA SER A 144 -1.00 -5.84 14.86
C SER A 144 0.11 -5.38 15.82
N ALA A 145 -0.24 -4.70 16.92
CA ALA A 145 0.69 -4.17 17.93
C ALA A 145 1.77 -3.20 17.38
N HIS A 146 1.47 -2.48 16.28
CA HIS A 146 2.38 -1.51 15.67
C HIS A 146 2.19 -0.11 16.26
N ALA A 147 2.68 0.08 17.48
CA ALA A 147 2.46 1.28 18.29
C ALA A 147 2.88 2.59 17.59
N GLU A 148 4.04 2.61 16.93
CA GLU A 148 4.54 3.78 16.21
C GLU A 148 3.66 4.12 15.00
N ALA A 149 3.17 3.10 14.28
CA ALA A 149 2.24 3.30 13.18
C ALA A 149 0.90 3.89 13.66
N ALA A 150 0.37 3.36 14.78
CA ALA A 150 -0.83 3.88 15.41
C ALA A 150 -0.66 5.35 15.85
N CYS A 151 0.47 5.67 16.50
CA CYS A 151 0.81 7.05 16.88
C CYS A 151 0.85 8.00 15.67
N LEU A 152 1.50 7.63 14.57
CA LEU A 152 1.53 8.46 13.36
C LEU A 152 0.13 8.72 12.79
N LEU A 153 -0.75 7.70 12.83
CA LEU A 153 -2.13 7.85 12.38
C LEU A 153 -2.92 8.78 13.30
N ILE A 154 -2.78 8.66 14.62
CA ILE A 154 -3.43 9.52 15.61
C ILE A 154 -2.96 10.96 15.49
N GLU A 155 -1.65 11.19 15.37
CA GLU A 155 -1.05 12.51 15.17
C GLU A 155 -1.55 13.18 13.88
N ALA A 156 -1.85 12.37 12.85
CA ALA A 156 -2.43 12.84 11.59
C ALA A 156 -3.95 13.09 11.66
N GLY A 157 -4.62 12.77 12.77
CA GLY A 157 -6.05 12.97 12.98
C GLY A 157 -6.92 11.77 12.58
N ALA A 158 -6.39 10.55 12.67
CA ALA A 158 -7.23 9.34 12.60
C ALA A 158 -8.23 9.33 13.77
N ASP A 159 -9.45 8.91 13.47
CA ASP A 159 -10.52 8.82 14.45
C ASP A 159 -10.30 7.60 15.35
N ARG A 160 -10.15 7.86 16.64
CA ARG A 160 -9.83 6.87 17.68
C ARG A 160 -11.08 6.23 18.28
N GLU A 161 -12.23 6.86 18.10
CA GLU A 161 -13.50 6.44 18.71
C GLU A 161 -14.39 5.72 17.69
N ARG A 162 -13.96 5.68 16.43
CA ARG A 162 -14.69 4.99 15.37
C ARG A 162 -14.71 3.51 15.65
N THR A 163 -15.89 2.93 15.78
CA THR A 163 -16.06 1.49 15.97
C THR A 163 -16.14 0.72 14.65
N ASN A 164 -15.70 -0.53 14.69
CA ASN A 164 -15.92 -1.52 13.63
C ASN A 164 -17.36 -2.08 13.67
N ILE A 165 -17.68 -3.08 12.85
CA ILE A 165 -19.04 -3.68 12.83
C ILE A 165 -19.41 -4.41 14.13
N ASP A 166 -18.42 -4.85 14.89
CA ASP A 166 -18.58 -5.54 16.17
C ASP A 166 -18.71 -4.57 17.35
N GLY A 167 -18.63 -3.26 17.09
CA GLY A 167 -18.73 -2.20 18.10
C GLY A 167 -17.42 -1.93 18.83
N GLU A 168 -16.30 -2.48 18.35
CA GLU A 168 -14.99 -2.34 18.97
C GLU A 168 -14.28 -1.09 18.44
N MET A 169 -13.75 -0.27 19.34
CA MET A 169 -12.84 0.81 18.97
C MET A 169 -11.46 0.23 18.60
N PRO A 170 -10.59 0.99 17.91
CA PRO A 170 -9.24 0.56 17.59
C PRO A 170 -8.44 0.11 18.82
N GLU A 171 -8.65 0.75 19.97
CA GLU A 171 -7.97 0.40 21.21
C GLU A 171 -8.52 -0.85 21.90
N ASP A 172 -9.77 -1.20 21.65
CA ASP A 172 -10.42 -2.36 22.24
C ASP A 172 -10.05 -3.65 21.49
N LEU A 173 -9.80 -3.55 20.18
CA LEU A 173 -9.56 -4.71 19.29
C LEU A 173 -8.48 -5.66 19.82
N GLU A 174 -8.85 -6.90 20.15
CA GLU A 174 -7.91 -7.92 20.60
C GLU A 174 -7.28 -8.63 19.38
N GLY A 175 -5.95 -8.76 19.39
CA GLY A 175 -5.14 -9.35 18.34
C GLY A 175 -4.29 -10.50 18.87
N VAL A 176 -3.46 -11.08 18.01
CA VAL A 176 -2.79 -12.38 18.28
C VAL A 176 -1.65 -12.32 19.32
N GLY A 177 -1.35 -11.14 19.88
CA GLY A 177 -0.09 -10.85 20.59
C GLY A 177 -0.16 -10.76 22.13
N GLY A 178 -1.33 -10.92 22.77
CA GLY A 178 -1.50 -10.98 24.23
C GLY A 178 -0.75 -9.89 25.03
N GLN A 179 0.47 -10.18 25.48
CA GLN A 179 1.31 -9.22 26.23
C GLN A 179 1.92 -8.12 25.38
N GLU A 180 2.39 -8.43 24.16
CA GLU A 180 3.00 -7.43 23.27
C GLU A 180 1.96 -6.41 22.84
N GLN A 181 0.75 -6.88 22.52
CA GLN A 181 -0.35 -6.03 22.16
C GLN A 181 -0.78 -5.11 23.31
N ARG A 182 -0.86 -5.63 24.56
CA ARG A 182 -1.15 -4.81 25.74
C ARG A 182 -0.11 -3.70 25.92
N ARG A 183 1.18 -3.99 25.74
CA ARG A 183 2.25 -2.99 25.83
C ARG A 183 2.14 -1.93 24.74
N ALA A 184 1.89 -2.34 23.49
CA ALA A 184 1.69 -1.43 22.37
C ALA A 184 0.48 -0.51 22.62
N LYS A 185 -0.64 -1.05 23.10
CA LYS A 185 -1.82 -0.27 23.48
C LYS A 185 -1.51 0.74 24.58
N SER A 186 -0.88 0.31 25.68
CA SER A 186 -0.45 1.22 26.76
C SER A 186 0.45 2.34 26.24
N TYR A 187 1.42 2.01 25.39
CA TYR A 187 2.31 3.02 24.79
C TYR A 187 1.53 4.06 23.98
N VAL A 188 0.59 3.63 23.14
CA VAL A 188 -0.21 4.54 22.31
C VAL A 188 -1.06 5.46 23.19
N ILE A 189 -1.70 4.93 24.23
CA ILE A 189 -2.52 5.70 25.17
C ILE A 189 -1.68 6.75 25.90
N GLU A 190 -0.53 6.34 26.45
CA GLU A 190 0.33 7.23 27.24
C GLU A 190 0.97 8.34 26.41
N ARG A 191 1.42 8.01 25.19
CA ARG A 191 2.22 8.92 24.35
C ARG A 191 1.38 9.75 23.40
N CYS A 192 0.39 9.13 22.76
CA CYS A 192 -0.33 9.69 21.63
C CYS A 192 -1.82 9.90 21.96
N GLY A 193 -2.29 9.36 23.09
CA GLY A 193 -3.68 9.38 23.49
C GLY A 193 -4.16 10.63 24.23
N LYS A 194 -3.26 11.54 24.62
CA LYS A 194 -3.59 12.77 25.35
C LYS A 194 -3.68 13.98 24.41
N ARG A 195 -4.89 14.34 24.00
CA ARG A 195 -5.24 15.70 23.56
C ARG A 195 -6.61 16.06 24.10
#